data_AF-A0A1V9YEX1-F1
#
_entry.id   AF-A0A1V9YEX1-F1
#
_cell.length_a   1.000
_cell.length_b   1.000
_cell.length_c   1.000
_cell.angle_alpha   90.00
_cell.angle_beta   90.00
_cell.angle_gamma   90.00
#
_symmetry.space_group_name_H-M   'P 1'
#
loop_
_entity.id
_entity.type
_entity.pdbx_description
1 polymer ?
#
loop_
_entity_poly.entity_id
_entity_poly.type
_entity_poly.pdbx_seq_one_letter_code
_entity_poly.pdbx_strand_id
1 'polypeptide(L)'
;MPPGSKKKPKLLVLGMGFTGLRVAMAFREKLGFSVCGTVRSAQTKLELIDRGMKQIYFLEDGVLEIDTFRLLEDVTHVLMCIPPQPPCGDDDSDKVLATLDTELKKLSSLQWVGYLSSTSVYGNSTGAALDETAPLRSTTARGQARTRVEQQWLTSGLPVHVFRCAGIYGPGRGSIAMVRKGLARRIDLPGKVFNRIHIDDVVNVLMQSVAKPSPGAIYNVCDDLPTSGNDATSFACELLGVPEPPLLSWAEAQTTMSEMAKSFYLENRLLSNAKLKTDLGVSLLYPTYREGFVAQVEEERVTPATRAAKTHVCFVVNKGSLQPEGVLALRDMCLNLSVRFNGCVRFIPASCILANGIPVAAINDTPAPLLEDAVDAVLDDPAHTTTEFVVLPVFIGNSDALTDFIPNVLSKVQARTGHSLRYAVGRCLVDISKPSDNGIAKILAEKVMRVCQLHATYAPSNVRVIVVDRGTTNHEVHLSRNLIRSQLAKLLGTSVADVVTASMERVDEPAYDFNEPLLANAFKTYQISSGLVVLALLFLTSGRHAVPGGDIEAVLADTKTSHPNLEIAVTDPIGSHPVLTNMLMDRYFESVKEW
;
A
#
# COMPACT_ATOMS: atom_id res chain seq x y z
N MET A 1 32.30 -3.56 1.79
CA MET A 1 32.31 -2.20 1.20
C MET A 1 33.75 -1.78 0.93
N PRO A 2 34.04 -1.02 -0.15
CA PRO A 2 35.38 -0.48 -0.41
C PRO A 2 35.82 0.48 0.72
N PRO A 3 37.13 0.61 1.00
CA PRO A 3 37.62 1.57 1.99
C PRO A 3 37.31 3.01 1.54
N GLY A 4 36.55 3.77 2.33
CA GLY A 4 36.33 5.21 2.13
C GLY A 4 34.91 5.67 1.81
N SER A 5 33.91 4.78 1.63
CA SER A 5 32.52 5.22 1.44
C SER A 5 31.84 5.60 2.76
N LYS A 6 31.63 6.91 2.98
CA LYS A 6 30.86 7.48 4.12
C LYS A 6 29.33 7.27 4.00
N LYS A 7 28.84 6.12 3.52
CA LYS A 7 27.40 5.85 3.48
C LYS A 7 26.93 5.36 4.85
N LYS A 8 25.88 6.00 5.38
CA LYS A 8 25.25 5.61 6.66
C LYS A 8 24.70 4.18 6.54
N PRO A 9 24.77 3.35 7.60
CA PRO A 9 24.12 2.04 7.57
C PRO A 9 22.61 2.20 7.33
N LYS A 10 22.02 1.20 6.65
CA LYS A 10 20.61 1.21 6.27
C LYS A 10 19.88 0.02 6.85
N LEU A 11 18.84 0.32 7.64
CA LEU A 11 17.93 -0.68 8.21
C LEU A 11 16.68 -0.79 7.33
N LEU A 12 16.44 -1.98 6.80
CA LEU A 12 15.17 -2.38 6.21
C LEU A 12 14.29 -3.04 7.28
N VAL A 13 13.13 -2.47 7.57
CA VAL A 13 12.13 -3.07 8.48
C VAL A 13 11.00 -3.69 7.68
N LEU A 14 10.96 -5.01 7.62
CA LEU A 14 9.87 -5.77 7.01
C LEU A 14 8.72 -5.86 8.03
N GLY A 15 7.62 -5.14 7.77
CA GLY A 15 6.50 -5.01 8.70
C GLY A 15 6.69 -3.90 9.75
N MET A 16 6.62 -2.65 9.31
CA MET A 16 6.75 -1.45 10.15
C MET A 16 5.46 -1.12 10.92
N GLY A 17 4.95 -2.10 11.68
CA GLY A 17 3.85 -1.91 12.64
C GLY A 17 4.35 -1.41 14.00
N PHE A 18 3.63 -1.76 15.07
CA PHE A 18 3.93 -1.35 16.45
C PHE A 18 5.42 -1.48 16.83
N THR A 19 5.98 -2.70 16.69
CA THR A 19 7.38 -2.97 17.07
C THR A 19 8.35 -2.40 16.04
N GLY A 20 8.12 -2.67 14.75
CA GLY A 20 9.01 -2.25 13.67
C GLY A 20 9.18 -0.73 13.61
N LEU A 21 8.12 0.05 13.87
CA LEU A 21 8.18 1.51 13.92
C LEU A 21 9.01 2.00 15.10
N ARG A 22 8.79 1.48 16.31
CA ARG A 22 9.57 1.91 17.49
C ARG A 22 11.06 1.62 17.30
N VAL A 23 11.40 0.48 16.69
CA VAL A 23 12.78 0.14 16.33
C VAL A 23 13.32 1.06 15.24
N ALA A 24 12.57 1.30 14.16
CA ALA A 24 12.94 2.20 13.07
C ALA A 24 13.30 3.60 13.57
N MET A 25 12.46 4.20 14.42
CA MET A 25 12.71 5.51 15.01
C MET A 25 13.97 5.52 15.87
N ALA A 26 14.11 4.54 16.77
CA ALA A 26 15.27 4.46 17.64
C ALA A 26 16.59 4.25 16.86
N PHE A 27 16.61 3.42 15.82
CA PHE A 27 17.79 3.22 14.98
C PHE A 27 18.15 4.48 14.19
N ARG A 28 17.16 5.21 13.68
CA ARG A 28 17.37 6.49 13.00
C ARG A 28 17.93 7.54 13.96
N GLU A 29 17.32 7.68 15.13
CA GLU A 29 17.59 8.78 16.08
C GLU A 29 18.80 8.53 16.97
N LYS A 30 18.98 7.30 17.46
CA LYS A 30 20.07 6.94 18.38
C LYS A 30 21.32 6.42 17.68
N LEU A 31 21.17 5.72 16.55
CA LEU A 31 22.29 5.12 15.81
C LEU A 31 22.61 5.82 14.49
N GLY A 32 21.79 6.78 14.05
CA GLY A 32 22.01 7.53 12.81
C GLY A 32 21.78 6.71 11.53
N PHE A 33 21.05 5.59 11.60
CA PHE A 33 20.75 4.76 10.44
C PHE A 33 19.82 5.49 9.47
N SER A 34 20.01 5.23 8.18
CA SER A 34 18.92 5.43 7.21
C SER A 34 17.94 4.27 7.36
N VAL A 35 16.64 4.53 7.19
CA VAL A 35 15.60 3.52 7.41
C VAL A 35 14.61 3.47 6.26
N CYS A 36 14.32 2.27 5.79
CA CYS A 36 13.21 1.96 4.90
C CYS A 36 12.38 0.81 5.49
N GLY A 37 11.19 0.58 4.96
CA GLY A 37 10.43 -0.58 5.38
C GLY A 37 9.14 -0.82 4.63
N THR A 38 8.44 -1.87 5.05
CA THR A 38 7.22 -2.32 4.40
C THR A 38 6.01 -2.26 5.31
N VAL A 39 4.85 -1.98 4.72
CA VAL A 39 3.54 -1.98 5.37
C VAL A 39 2.52 -2.69 4.46
N ARG A 40 1.30 -2.90 4.96
CA ARG A 40 0.21 -3.52 4.20
C ARG A 40 -1.01 -2.62 4.01
N SER A 41 -1.06 -1.47 4.67
CA SER A 41 -2.23 -0.58 4.68
C SER A 41 -1.82 0.84 4.30
N ALA A 42 -2.64 1.48 3.47
CA ALA A 42 -2.45 2.87 3.06
C ALA A 42 -2.42 3.82 4.27
N GLN A 43 -3.30 3.58 5.24
CA GLN A 43 -3.35 4.33 6.50
C GLN A 43 -2.00 4.33 7.22
N THR A 44 -1.39 3.15 7.44
CA THR A 44 -0.10 3.07 8.12
C THR A 44 1.01 3.68 7.27
N LYS A 45 0.97 3.55 5.93
CA LYS A 45 1.92 4.24 5.04
C LYS A 45 1.85 5.75 5.22
N LEU A 46 0.65 6.34 5.28
CA LEU A 46 0.46 7.78 5.48
C LEU A 46 0.89 8.25 6.86
N GLU A 47 0.51 7.53 7.92
CA GLU A 47 0.94 7.81 9.29
C GLU A 47 2.48 7.85 9.42
N LEU A 48 3.18 7.01 8.66
CA LEU A 48 4.64 7.00 8.62
C LEU A 48 5.21 8.16 7.81
N ILE A 49 4.61 8.50 6.66
CA ILE A 49 4.99 9.66 5.85
C ILE A 49 4.84 10.95 6.67
N ASP A 50 3.74 11.10 7.41
CA ASP A 50 3.49 12.24 8.30
C ASP A 50 4.51 12.34 9.46
N ARG A 51 5.21 11.23 9.77
CA ARG A 51 6.35 11.17 10.72
C ARG A 51 7.72 11.35 10.03
N GLY A 52 7.73 11.75 8.76
CA GLY A 52 8.92 12.01 7.96
C GLY A 52 9.59 10.76 7.37
N MET A 53 8.90 9.62 7.32
CA MET A 53 9.43 8.40 6.71
C MET A 53 9.12 8.36 5.21
N LYS A 54 10.17 8.40 4.37
CA LYS A 54 10.01 8.52 2.91
C LYS A 54 10.08 7.20 2.14
N GLN A 55 10.85 6.23 2.63
CA GLN A 55 11.08 4.93 1.97
C GLN A 55 10.20 3.84 2.56
N ILE A 56 8.88 4.00 2.41
CA ILE A 56 7.88 3.03 2.84
C ILE A 56 7.18 2.44 1.61
N TYR A 57 7.07 1.11 1.58
CA TYR A 57 6.54 0.35 0.44
C TYR A 57 5.48 -0.67 0.87
N PHE A 58 4.58 -1.06 -0.01
CA PHE A 58 3.65 -2.16 0.25
C PHE A 58 4.33 -3.51 0.06
N LEU A 59 4.11 -4.42 1.01
CA LEU A 59 4.45 -5.83 0.89
C LEU A 59 3.27 -6.64 1.46
N GLU A 60 2.59 -7.38 0.60
CA GLU A 60 1.44 -8.20 0.98
C GLU A 60 1.49 -9.53 0.23
N ASP A 61 1.33 -10.64 0.94
CA ASP A 61 1.38 -12.00 0.38
C ASP A 61 2.60 -12.30 -0.52
N GLY A 62 3.76 -11.73 -0.18
CA GLY A 62 5.00 -11.89 -0.95
C GLY A 62 5.10 -10.98 -2.19
N VAL A 63 4.09 -10.16 -2.46
CA VAL A 63 4.07 -9.19 -3.55
C VAL A 63 4.54 -7.83 -3.04
N LEU A 64 5.64 -7.33 -3.62
CA LEU A 64 6.26 -6.05 -3.28
C LEU A 64 5.82 -4.96 -4.30
N GLU A 65 5.54 -3.75 -3.81
CA GLU A 65 5.17 -2.57 -4.63
C GLU A 65 6.25 -2.19 -5.64
N ILE A 66 7.51 -2.39 -5.26
CA ILE A 66 8.69 -2.07 -6.06
C ILE A 66 9.49 -3.34 -6.34
N ASP A 67 10.42 -3.28 -7.29
CA ASP A 67 11.36 -4.37 -7.47
C ASP A 67 12.27 -4.54 -6.23
N THR A 68 12.67 -5.79 -5.98
CA THR A 68 13.49 -6.17 -4.84
C THR A 68 14.87 -5.49 -4.86
N PHE A 69 15.43 -5.25 -6.04
CA PHE A 69 16.70 -4.54 -6.19
C PHE A 69 16.64 -3.11 -5.63
N ARG A 70 15.59 -2.34 -5.96
CA ARG A 70 15.36 -0.99 -5.40
C ARG A 70 15.11 -1.01 -3.89
N LEU A 71 14.37 -1.99 -3.38
CA LEU A 71 14.14 -2.11 -1.93
C LEU A 71 15.45 -2.32 -1.17
N LEU A 72 16.31 -3.17 -1.73
CA LEU A 72 17.54 -3.65 -1.11
C LEU A 72 18.76 -2.75 -1.38
N GLU A 73 18.60 -1.67 -2.15
CA GLU A 73 19.67 -0.72 -2.42
C GLU A 73 20.29 -0.18 -1.12
N ASP A 74 21.61 -0.34 -0.98
CA ASP A 74 22.42 0.03 0.18
C ASP A 74 22.03 -0.63 1.51
N VAL A 75 21.14 -1.64 1.53
CA VAL A 75 20.71 -2.30 2.76
C VAL A 75 21.89 -3.03 3.42
N THR A 76 22.08 -2.76 4.71
CA THR A 76 23.10 -3.43 5.55
C THR A 76 22.48 -4.23 6.69
N HIS A 77 21.28 -3.86 7.15
CA HIS A 77 20.59 -4.50 8.25
C HIS A 77 19.13 -4.76 7.87
N VAL A 78 18.60 -5.93 8.23
CA VAL A 78 17.19 -6.28 8.01
C VAL A 78 16.55 -6.68 9.33
N LEU A 79 15.37 -6.12 9.63
CA LEU A 79 14.52 -6.55 10.73
C LEU A 79 13.22 -7.11 10.19
N MET A 80 12.97 -8.40 10.42
CA MET A 80 11.76 -9.12 10.02
C MET A 80 10.75 -9.15 11.18
N CYS A 81 9.70 -8.33 11.07
CA CYS A 81 8.61 -8.23 12.05
C CYS A 81 7.30 -8.88 11.58
N ILE A 82 7.20 -9.28 10.31
CA ILE A 82 5.97 -9.83 9.74
C ILE A 82 5.70 -11.22 10.37
N PRO A 83 4.51 -11.48 10.94
CA PRO A 83 4.17 -12.79 11.47
C PRO A 83 4.02 -13.83 10.35
N PRO A 84 4.19 -15.14 10.64
CA PRO A 84 3.91 -16.21 9.71
C PRO A 84 2.54 -16.03 9.07
N GLN A 85 2.52 -16.09 7.75
CA GLN A 85 1.30 -16.03 6.97
C GLN A 85 0.74 -17.45 6.79
N PRO A 86 -0.58 -17.61 6.59
CA PRO A 86 -1.15 -18.92 6.28
C PRO A 86 -0.51 -19.50 5.01
N PRO A 87 -0.29 -20.83 4.96
CA PRO A 87 0.24 -21.50 3.78
C PRO A 87 -0.72 -21.34 2.59
N CYS A 88 -0.16 -21.40 1.38
CA CYS A 88 -0.93 -21.37 0.12
C CYS A 88 -0.94 -22.78 -0.48
N GLY A 89 -2.04 -23.51 -0.32
CA GLY A 89 -2.08 -24.93 -0.68
C GLY A 89 -1.04 -25.71 0.13
N ASP A 90 -0.16 -26.43 -0.57
CA ASP A 90 0.92 -27.24 0.03
C ASP A 90 2.21 -26.45 0.26
N ASP A 91 2.29 -25.18 -0.17
CA ASP A 91 3.45 -24.32 0.04
C ASP A 91 3.41 -23.70 1.45
N ASP A 92 4.32 -24.16 2.31
CA ASP A 92 4.53 -23.70 3.68
C ASP A 92 5.72 -22.74 3.84
N SER A 93 6.27 -22.25 2.73
CA SER A 93 7.38 -21.30 2.75
C SER A 93 6.97 -19.94 3.34
N ASP A 94 7.92 -19.31 4.04
CA ASP A 94 7.78 -17.93 4.46
C ASP A 94 7.78 -17.03 3.22
N LYS A 95 6.61 -16.52 2.86
CA LYS A 95 6.40 -15.68 1.67
C LYS A 95 7.38 -14.52 1.56
N VAL A 96 7.79 -13.93 2.69
CA VAL A 96 8.74 -12.80 2.69
C VAL A 96 10.15 -13.28 2.35
N LEU A 97 10.61 -14.36 2.97
CA LEU A 97 11.87 -14.99 2.62
C LEU A 97 11.85 -15.48 1.16
N ALA A 98 10.79 -16.13 0.70
CA ALA A 98 10.63 -16.57 -0.69
C ALA A 98 10.80 -15.41 -1.70
N THR A 99 10.25 -14.24 -1.39
CA THR A 99 10.38 -13.04 -2.22
C THR A 99 11.79 -12.42 -2.21
N LEU A 100 12.51 -12.49 -1.08
CA LEU A 100 13.74 -11.70 -0.87
C LEU A 100 15.03 -12.52 -0.81
N ASP A 101 14.97 -13.84 -0.58
CA ASP A 101 16.12 -14.69 -0.26
C ASP A 101 17.25 -14.59 -1.30
N THR A 102 16.90 -14.70 -2.59
CA THR A 102 17.88 -14.67 -3.68
C THR A 102 18.63 -13.34 -3.72
N GLU A 103 17.94 -12.21 -3.55
CA GLU A 103 18.57 -10.90 -3.60
C GLU A 103 19.31 -10.56 -2.31
N LEU A 104 18.77 -10.95 -1.14
CA LEU A 104 19.45 -10.79 0.15
C LEU A 104 20.80 -11.51 0.18
N LYS A 105 20.89 -12.72 -0.39
CA LYS A 105 22.14 -13.49 -0.50
C LYS A 105 23.19 -12.83 -1.41
N LYS A 106 22.76 -12.01 -2.38
CA LYS A 106 23.67 -11.27 -3.26
C LYS A 106 24.23 -10.01 -2.60
N LEU A 107 23.64 -9.53 -1.50
CA LEU A 107 24.08 -8.34 -0.80
C LEU A 107 25.36 -8.61 0.00
N SER A 108 26.51 -8.34 -0.60
CA SER A 108 27.81 -8.32 0.11
C SER A 108 27.88 -7.26 1.24
N SER A 109 26.93 -6.33 1.28
CA SER A 109 26.79 -5.30 2.32
C SER A 109 25.98 -5.75 3.53
N LEU A 110 25.27 -6.89 3.47
CA LEU A 110 24.40 -7.35 4.53
C LEU A 110 25.22 -7.83 5.73
N GLN A 111 25.05 -7.18 6.87
CA GLN A 111 25.82 -7.40 8.11
C GLN A 111 25.00 -8.10 9.17
N TRP A 112 23.68 -7.90 9.18
CA TRP A 112 22.81 -8.38 10.25
C TRP A 112 21.38 -8.58 9.77
N VAL A 113 20.78 -9.70 10.16
CA VAL A 113 19.35 -9.96 10.00
C VAL A 113 18.78 -10.32 11.38
N GLY A 114 17.73 -9.61 11.81
CA GLY A 114 16.98 -9.94 13.01
C GLY A 114 15.59 -10.46 12.67
N TYR A 115 15.26 -11.66 13.14
CA TYR A 115 13.93 -12.25 13.03
C TYR A 115 13.20 -12.15 14.37
N LEU A 116 12.10 -11.39 14.41
CA LEU A 116 11.24 -11.32 15.60
C LEU A 116 10.32 -12.54 15.63
N SER A 117 10.76 -13.55 16.38
CA SER A 117 10.00 -14.74 16.70
C SER A 117 9.08 -14.51 17.91
N SER A 118 8.52 -15.58 18.46
CA SER A 118 7.69 -15.54 19.65
C SER A 118 7.96 -16.73 20.53
N THR A 119 7.90 -16.52 21.84
CA THR A 119 8.01 -17.58 22.86
C THR A 119 6.92 -18.64 22.74
N SER A 120 5.89 -18.42 21.90
CA SER A 120 4.90 -19.42 21.53
C SER A 120 5.49 -20.73 21.02
N VAL A 121 6.71 -20.72 20.45
CA VAL A 121 7.39 -21.90 19.89
C VAL A 121 7.64 -23.03 20.91
N TYR A 122 7.79 -22.69 22.19
CA TYR A 122 8.14 -23.68 23.22
C TYR A 122 7.00 -24.61 23.60
N GLY A 123 5.77 -24.10 23.68
CA GLY A 123 4.66 -24.81 24.33
C GLY A 123 4.58 -24.57 25.84
N ASN A 124 4.14 -25.60 26.57
CA ASN A 124 4.07 -25.60 28.04
C ASN A 124 5.43 -25.81 28.69
N SER A 125 5.70 -25.16 29.83
CA SER A 125 6.79 -25.55 30.71
C SER A 125 6.32 -26.51 31.81
N THR A 126 7.20 -27.40 32.27
CA THR A 126 6.92 -28.34 33.36
C THR A 126 7.33 -27.77 34.72
N GLY A 127 7.08 -26.47 34.93
CA GLY A 127 7.47 -25.75 36.16
C GLY A 127 8.89 -25.18 36.18
N ALA A 128 9.78 -25.60 35.28
CA ALA A 128 11.09 -24.98 35.09
C ALA A 128 11.04 -23.80 34.10
N ALA A 129 11.95 -22.83 34.25
CA ALA A 129 12.16 -21.77 33.27
C ALA A 129 12.82 -22.34 32.01
N LEU A 130 12.25 -22.02 30.85
CA LEU A 130 12.76 -22.45 29.55
C LEU A 130 13.77 -21.42 29.05
N ASP A 131 14.99 -21.88 28.73
CA ASP A 131 16.00 -21.12 28.01
C ASP A 131 15.94 -21.39 26.50
N GLU A 132 16.86 -20.82 25.73
CA GLU A 132 16.88 -20.91 24.27
C GLU A 132 17.22 -22.31 23.75
N THR A 133 17.76 -23.20 24.60
CA THR A 133 18.07 -24.59 24.27
C THR A 133 16.88 -25.54 24.46
N ALA A 134 15.80 -25.05 25.10
CA ALA A 134 14.60 -25.83 25.33
C ALA A 134 13.95 -26.32 24.03
N PRO A 135 13.37 -27.53 24.01
CA PRO A 135 12.75 -28.09 22.82
C PRO A 135 11.49 -27.30 22.41
N LEU A 136 11.27 -27.18 21.09
CA LEU A 136 10.14 -26.45 20.52
C LEU A 136 8.93 -27.38 20.38
N ARG A 137 8.04 -27.39 21.37
CA ARG A 137 6.92 -28.35 21.50
C ARG A 137 5.55 -27.67 21.57
N SER A 138 5.36 -26.55 20.87
CA SER A 138 4.04 -25.93 20.82
C SER A 138 2.99 -26.84 20.19
N THR A 139 1.84 -26.88 20.83
CA THR A 139 0.64 -27.61 20.37
C THR A 139 -0.30 -26.72 19.56
N THR A 140 -0.04 -25.41 19.55
CA THR A 140 -0.87 -24.43 18.84
C THR A 140 -0.40 -24.30 17.39
N ALA A 141 -1.36 -24.17 16.45
CA ALA A 141 -1.06 -23.94 15.04
C ALA A 141 -0.14 -22.72 14.83
N ARG A 142 -0.34 -21.65 15.61
CA ARG A 142 0.48 -20.44 15.59
C ARG A 142 1.93 -20.68 16.04
N GLY A 143 2.11 -21.43 17.13
CA GLY A 143 3.46 -21.76 17.62
C GLY A 143 4.20 -22.67 16.64
N GLN A 144 3.53 -23.65 16.06
CA GLN A 144 4.09 -24.53 15.04
C GLN A 144 4.46 -23.77 13.76
N ALA A 145 3.59 -22.89 13.27
CA ALA A 145 3.89 -22.02 12.13
C ALA A 145 5.11 -21.13 12.41
N ARG A 146 5.23 -20.59 13.63
CA ARG A 146 6.38 -19.81 14.04
C ARG A 146 7.67 -20.63 14.07
N THR A 147 7.64 -21.84 14.62
CA THR A 147 8.79 -22.76 14.63
C THR A 147 9.29 -23.07 13.22
N ARG A 148 8.37 -23.32 12.28
CA ARG A 148 8.74 -23.58 10.87
C ARG A 148 9.43 -22.38 10.24
N VAL A 149 8.83 -21.19 10.31
CA VAL A 149 9.41 -19.97 9.73
C VAL A 149 10.74 -19.61 10.39
N GLU A 150 10.85 -19.74 11.71
CA GLU A 150 12.12 -19.53 12.43
C GLU A 150 13.24 -20.43 11.88
N GLN A 151 12.94 -21.71 11.65
CA GLN A 151 13.90 -22.65 11.06
C GLN A 151 14.29 -22.24 9.64
N GLN A 152 13.33 -21.85 8.79
CA GLN A 152 13.61 -21.40 7.42
C GLN A 152 14.56 -20.19 7.39
N TRP A 153 14.35 -19.21 8.27
CA TRP A 153 15.26 -18.07 8.41
C TRP A 153 16.65 -18.48 8.92
N LEU A 154 16.73 -19.34 9.95
CA LEU A 154 18.01 -19.83 10.48
C LEU A 154 18.82 -20.60 9.43
N THR A 155 18.16 -21.38 8.56
CA THR A 155 18.83 -22.17 7.50
C THR A 155 18.99 -21.42 6.18
N SER A 156 18.59 -20.15 6.11
CA SER A 156 18.70 -19.36 4.88
C SER A 156 20.14 -19.13 4.44
N GLY A 157 21.11 -19.20 5.35
CA GLY A 157 22.51 -18.81 5.09
C GLY A 157 22.77 -17.31 5.22
N LEU A 158 21.75 -16.52 5.61
CA LEU A 158 21.88 -15.10 5.96
C LEU A 158 22.44 -14.95 7.40
N PRO A 159 22.99 -13.78 7.78
CA PRO A 159 23.49 -13.53 9.15
C PRO A 159 22.35 -13.30 10.16
N VAL A 160 21.52 -14.33 10.37
CA VAL A 160 20.26 -14.28 11.13
C VAL A 160 20.49 -14.35 12.64
N HIS A 161 19.73 -13.56 13.37
CA HIS A 161 19.58 -13.59 14.82
C HIS A 161 18.10 -13.71 15.15
N VAL A 162 17.72 -14.63 16.02
CA VAL A 162 16.32 -14.87 16.37
C VAL A 162 16.02 -14.28 17.74
N PHE A 163 14.95 -13.48 17.82
CA PHE A 163 14.48 -12.89 19.06
C PHE A 163 13.10 -13.45 19.38
N ARG A 164 13.01 -14.43 20.29
CA ARG A 164 11.75 -15.01 20.76
C ARG A 164 11.12 -14.05 21.76
N CYS A 165 10.32 -13.10 21.25
CA CYS A 165 9.69 -12.08 22.08
C CYS A 165 8.52 -12.62 22.90
N ALA A 166 8.45 -12.20 24.17
CA ALA A 166 7.31 -12.38 25.04
C ALA A 166 6.15 -11.43 24.66
N GLY A 167 5.13 -11.29 25.52
CA GLY A 167 4.03 -10.36 25.29
C GLY A 167 4.51 -8.90 25.28
N ILE A 168 4.72 -8.35 24.08
CA ILE A 168 5.21 -6.98 23.92
C ILE A 168 4.11 -5.98 24.33
N TYR A 169 4.44 -5.07 25.25
CA TYR A 169 3.60 -3.95 25.68
C TYR A 169 4.36 -2.61 25.61
N GLY A 170 3.65 -1.51 25.82
CA GLY A 170 4.15 -0.14 25.70
C GLY A 170 3.04 0.78 25.17
N PRO A 171 3.32 2.06 24.90
CA PRO A 171 2.31 3.06 24.53
C PRO A 171 1.27 2.57 23.50
N GLY A 172 -0.01 2.51 23.87
CA GLY A 172 -1.12 2.04 23.02
C GLY A 172 -1.33 0.53 22.95
N ARG A 173 -0.53 -0.29 23.65
CA ARG A 173 -0.63 -1.77 23.67
C ARG A 173 -0.40 -2.36 25.07
N GLY A 174 -1.04 -3.50 25.36
CA GLY A 174 -0.88 -4.21 26.65
C GLY A 174 -1.99 -3.90 27.66
N SER A 175 -1.77 -4.23 28.94
CA SER A 175 -2.82 -4.13 29.96
C SER A 175 -3.36 -2.71 30.16
N ILE A 176 -2.48 -1.71 30.22
CA ILE A 176 -2.88 -0.28 30.31
C ILE A 176 -3.83 0.09 29.17
N ALA A 177 -3.47 -0.24 27.92
CA ALA A 177 -4.30 0.03 26.76
C ALA A 177 -5.64 -0.73 26.78
N MET A 178 -5.67 -1.97 27.28
CA MET A 178 -6.91 -2.75 27.42
C MET A 178 -7.84 -2.17 28.49
N VAL A 179 -7.29 -1.69 29.62
CA VAL A 179 -8.07 -1.03 30.67
C VAL A 179 -8.67 0.27 30.15
N ARG A 180 -7.87 1.12 29.48
CA ARG A 180 -8.36 2.37 28.86
C ARG A 180 -9.50 2.13 27.85
N LYS A 181 -9.46 1.02 27.12
CA LYS A 181 -10.51 0.64 26.14
C LYS A 181 -11.75 0.01 26.80
N GLY A 182 -11.75 -0.22 28.11
CA GLY A 182 -12.82 -0.96 28.79
C GLY A 182 -12.90 -2.44 28.39
N LEU A 183 -11.80 -3.00 27.85
CA LEU A 183 -11.74 -4.38 27.36
C LEU A 183 -10.91 -5.30 28.26
N ALA A 184 -10.36 -4.78 29.36
CA ALA A 184 -9.60 -5.57 30.32
C ALA A 184 -10.50 -6.59 31.03
N ARG A 185 -9.92 -7.75 31.33
CA ARG A 185 -10.62 -8.87 32.00
C ARG A 185 -9.72 -9.45 33.08
N ARG A 186 -10.36 -9.96 34.14
CA ARG A 186 -9.73 -10.84 35.13
C ARG A 186 -10.36 -12.22 35.00
N ILE A 187 -9.54 -13.26 35.00
CA ILE A 187 -9.99 -14.63 34.72
C ILE A 187 -9.46 -15.55 35.82
N ASP A 188 -10.35 -16.37 36.38
CA ASP A 188 -10.01 -17.36 37.39
C ASP A 188 -9.35 -18.58 36.74
N LEU A 189 -8.01 -18.51 36.64
CA LEU A 189 -7.13 -19.58 36.17
C LEU A 189 -5.89 -19.65 37.07
N PRO A 190 -5.97 -20.35 38.21
CA PRO A 190 -4.88 -20.44 39.18
C PRO A 190 -3.57 -20.97 38.55
N GLY A 191 -2.45 -20.35 38.91
CA GLY A 191 -1.11 -20.72 38.42
C GLY A 191 -0.78 -20.29 36.98
N LYS A 192 -1.72 -19.68 36.25
CA LYS A 192 -1.47 -19.14 34.92
C LYS A 192 -0.64 -17.85 35.00
N VAL A 193 0.51 -17.85 34.34
CA VAL A 193 1.38 -16.67 34.23
C VAL A 193 1.62 -16.29 32.76
N PHE A 194 2.00 -15.03 32.57
CA PHE A 194 2.39 -14.49 31.28
C PHE A 194 3.75 -13.79 31.40
N ASN A 195 4.60 -14.04 30.42
CA ASN A 195 5.87 -13.33 30.24
C ASN A 195 5.59 -12.07 29.42
N ARG A 196 6.23 -10.96 29.76
CA ARG A 196 6.05 -9.67 29.10
C ARG A 196 7.40 -9.09 28.69
N ILE A 197 7.38 -8.09 27.84
CA ILE A 197 8.54 -7.25 27.58
C ILE A 197 8.07 -5.86 27.14
N HIS A 198 8.66 -4.81 27.71
CA HIS A 198 8.39 -3.47 27.22
C HIS A 198 9.03 -3.27 25.84
N ILE A 199 8.35 -2.52 24.96
CA ILE A 199 8.83 -2.31 23.60
C ILE A 199 10.21 -1.66 23.53
N ASP A 200 10.54 -0.76 24.47
CA ASP A 200 11.86 -0.12 24.50
C ASP A 200 12.98 -1.07 24.95
N ASP A 201 12.65 -2.14 25.68
CA ASP A 201 13.62 -3.20 25.96
C ASP A 201 13.83 -4.11 24.75
N VAL A 202 12.80 -4.33 23.92
CA VAL A 202 12.99 -4.97 22.60
C VAL A 202 13.95 -4.14 21.76
N VAL A 203 13.77 -2.81 21.70
CA VAL A 203 14.68 -1.90 21.00
C VAL A 203 16.11 -2.00 21.58
N ASN A 204 16.26 -1.96 22.90
CA ASN A 204 17.56 -2.06 23.57
C ASN A 204 18.29 -3.35 23.20
N VAL A 205 17.61 -4.50 23.26
CA VAL A 205 18.16 -5.81 22.88
C VAL A 205 18.63 -5.81 21.42
N LEU A 206 17.83 -5.28 20.49
CA LEU A 206 18.18 -5.23 19.07
C LEU A 206 19.39 -4.33 18.81
N MET A 207 19.47 -3.16 19.48
CA MET A 207 20.63 -2.27 19.38
C MET A 207 21.90 -2.96 19.88
N GLN A 208 21.85 -3.71 20.98
CA GLN A 208 22.99 -4.46 21.49
C GLN A 208 23.39 -5.63 20.57
N SER A 209 22.41 -6.34 19.98
CA SER A 209 22.69 -7.40 19.02
C SER A 209 23.36 -6.89 17.75
N VAL A 210 22.96 -5.71 17.26
CA VAL A 210 23.63 -5.07 16.11
C VAL A 210 25.05 -4.63 16.46
N ALA A 211 25.30 -4.18 17.69
CA ALA A 211 26.64 -3.83 18.15
C ALA A 211 27.54 -5.06 18.38
N LYS A 212 26.96 -6.22 18.69
CA LYS A 212 27.66 -7.49 18.93
C LYS A 212 27.04 -8.64 18.11
N PRO A 213 27.18 -8.65 16.77
CA PRO A 213 26.57 -9.69 15.95
C PRO A 213 27.11 -11.08 16.29
N SER A 214 26.20 -12.04 16.40
CA SER A 214 26.47 -13.47 16.59
C SER A 214 25.49 -14.26 15.71
N PRO A 215 25.77 -14.40 14.40
CA PRO A 215 24.88 -15.10 13.48
C PRO A 215 24.55 -16.52 13.96
N GLY A 216 23.27 -16.89 13.86
CA GLY A 216 22.70 -18.13 14.39
C GLY A 216 22.26 -18.04 15.85
N ALA A 217 22.56 -16.95 16.57
CA ALA A 217 22.15 -16.80 17.95
C ALA A 217 20.64 -16.62 18.10
N ILE A 218 20.11 -17.20 19.17
CA ILE A 218 18.71 -17.14 19.58
C ILE A 218 18.66 -16.52 20.98
N TYR A 219 17.72 -15.61 21.20
CA TYR A 219 17.51 -14.93 22.49
C TYR A 219 16.02 -14.91 22.88
N ASN A 220 15.72 -15.29 24.11
CA ASN A 220 14.41 -15.07 24.73
C ASN A 220 14.30 -13.61 25.16
N VAL A 221 13.36 -12.86 24.61
CA VAL A 221 13.21 -11.44 24.92
C VAL A 221 12.00 -11.24 25.84
N CYS A 222 12.26 -11.35 27.15
CA CYS A 222 11.28 -11.17 28.24
C CYS A 222 11.88 -10.39 29.43
N ASP A 223 11.00 -9.81 30.23
CA ASP A 223 11.32 -9.18 31.51
C ASP A 223 11.66 -10.24 32.59
N ASP A 224 11.96 -9.77 33.81
CA ASP A 224 12.45 -10.62 34.91
C ASP A 224 11.31 -11.25 35.73
N LEU A 225 10.05 -10.83 35.50
CA LEU A 225 8.92 -11.20 36.34
C LEU A 225 7.73 -11.77 35.54
N PRO A 226 7.71 -13.10 35.31
CA PRO A 226 6.49 -13.79 34.90
C PRO A 226 5.38 -13.53 35.92
N THR A 227 4.28 -12.93 35.48
CA THR A 227 3.18 -12.56 36.38
C THR A 227 1.82 -12.92 35.81
N SER A 228 0.83 -13.09 36.69
CA SER A 228 -0.52 -13.44 36.29
C SER A 228 -1.15 -12.36 35.39
N GLY A 229 -2.17 -12.74 34.62
CA GLY A 229 -2.95 -11.76 33.85
C GLY A 229 -3.69 -10.79 34.78
N ASN A 230 -4.17 -11.31 35.90
CA ASN A 230 -4.98 -10.59 36.87
C ASN A 230 -4.17 -9.51 37.58
N ASP A 231 -2.97 -9.82 38.10
CA ASP A 231 -2.14 -8.86 38.83
C ASP A 231 -1.69 -7.70 37.96
N ALA A 232 -1.39 -7.98 36.68
CA ALA A 232 -1.08 -6.94 35.71
C ALA A 232 -2.30 -6.04 35.44
N THR A 233 -3.50 -6.62 35.29
CA THR A 233 -4.73 -5.83 35.10
C THR A 233 -5.06 -5.01 36.36
N SER A 234 -4.96 -5.58 37.55
CA SER A 234 -5.20 -4.88 38.83
C SER A 234 -4.26 -3.68 39.00
N PHE A 235 -2.96 -3.88 38.76
CA PHE A 235 -1.99 -2.77 38.82
C PHE A 235 -2.24 -1.71 37.73
N ALA A 236 -2.67 -2.11 36.52
CA ALA A 236 -3.05 -1.17 35.47
C ALA A 236 -4.29 -0.33 35.86
N CYS A 237 -5.28 -0.93 36.50
CA CYS A 237 -6.46 -0.24 37.03
C CYS A 237 -6.07 0.75 38.14
N GLU A 238 -5.21 0.34 39.07
CA GLU A 238 -4.65 1.18 40.13
C GLU A 238 -3.97 2.43 39.56
N LEU A 239 -3.05 2.25 38.59
CA LEU A 239 -2.34 3.37 37.96
C LEU A 239 -3.26 4.35 37.21
N LEU A 240 -4.38 3.85 36.67
CA LEU A 240 -5.35 4.65 35.92
C LEU A 240 -6.48 5.22 36.79
N GLY A 241 -6.55 4.85 38.07
CA GLY A 241 -7.60 5.30 39.00
C GLY A 241 -9.01 4.79 38.63
N VAL A 242 -9.11 3.62 38.02
CA VAL A 242 -10.38 3.00 37.60
C VAL A 242 -10.65 1.70 38.37
N PRO A 243 -11.93 1.30 38.57
CA PRO A 243 -12.24 0.07 39.27
C PRO A 243 -11.73 -1.16 38.52
N GLU A 244 -11.39 -2.21 39.28
CA GLU A 244 -11.01 -3.48 38.69
C GLU A 244 -12.21 -4.18 38.03
N PRO A 245 -12.04 -4.79 36.84
CA PRO A 245 -13.06 -5.64 36.25
C PRO A 245 -13.40 -6.84 37.17
N PRO A 246 -14.63 -7.37 37.11
CA PRO A 246 -14.98 -8.57 37.88
C PRO A 246 -14.15 -9.78 37.44
N LEU A 247 -13.94 -10.70 38.38
CA LEU A 247 -13.31 -11.97 38.11
C LEU A 247 -14.30 -12.89 37.39
N LEU A 248 -13.93 -13.35 36.20
CA LEU A 248 -14.74 -14.25 35.38
C LEU A 248 -14.22 -15.68 35.49
N SER A 249 -15.11 -16.67 35.48
CA SER A 249 -14.73 -18.05 35.22
C SER A 249 -14.16 -18.20 33.81
N TRP A 250 -13.39 -19.27 33.57
CA TRP A 250 -12.90 -19.58 32.22
C TRP A 250 -14.03 -19.74 31.21
N ALA A 251 -15.12 -20.41 31.60
CA ALA A 251 -16.28 -20.64 30.73
C ALA A 251 -16.93 -19.31 30.28
N GLU A 252 -17.13 -18.37 31.22
CA GLU A 252 -17.66 -17.04 30.91
C GLU A 252 -16.71 -16.25 30.01
N ALA A 253 -15.41 -16.26 30.32
CA ALA A 253 -14.41 -15.55 29.54
C ALA A 253 -14.38 -16.01 28.07
N GLN A 254 -14.54 -17.32 27.82
CA GLN A 254 -14.50 -17.90 26.48
C GLN A 254 -15.64 -17.42 25.57
N THR A 255 -16.82 -17.11 26.11
CA THR A 255 -18.01 -16.70 25.32
C THR A 255 -17.78 -15.43 24.51
N THR A 256 -16.90 -14.55 24.98
CA THR A 256 -16.63 -13.23 24.40
C THR A 256 -15.19 -13.09 23.90
N MET A 257 -14.43 -14.18 23.84
CA MET A 257 -13.04 -14.19 23.34
C MET A 257 -12.97 -14.65 21.89
N SER A 258 -12.10 -14.01 21.11
CA SER A 258 -11.69 -14.55 19.81
C SER A 258 -10.85 -15.82 19.98
N GLU A 259 -10.80 -16.67 18.94
CA GLU A 259 -9.93 -17.85 18.92
C GLU A 259 -8.45 -17.50 19.17
N MET A 260 -8.01 -16.36 18.66
CA MET A 260 -6.67 -15.85 18.94
C MET A 260 -6.45 -15.57 20.43
N ALA A 261 -7.40 -14.91 21.10
CA ALA A 261 -7.31 -14.63 22.53
C ALA A 261 -7.29 -15.93 23.35
N LYS A 262 -8.14 -16.90 23.02
CA LYS A 262 -8.17 -18.23 23.68
C LYS A 262 -6.83 -18.94 23.59
N SER A 263 -6.14 -18.85 22.44
CA SER A 263 -4.85 -19.53 22.21
C SER A 263 -3.75 -19.14 23.22
N PHE A 264 -3.79 -17.94 23.80
CA PHE A 264 -2.81 -17.51 24.81
C PHE A 264 -3.01 -18.22 26.16
N TYR A 265 -4.22 -18.71 26.44
CA TYR A 265 -4.54 -19.39 27.68
C TYR A 265 -4.24 -20.89 27.64
N LEU A 266 -4.15 -21.49 26.45
CA LEU A 266 -3.89 -22.94 26.27
C LEU A 266 -2.52 -23.40 26.79
N GLU A 267 -1.51 -22.52 26.81
CA GLU A 267 -0.15 -22.90 27.15
C GLU A 267 0.45 -21.97 28.23
N ASN A 268 1.03 -22.52 29.30
CA ASN A 268 1.67 -21.81 30.41
C ASN A 268 3.18 -22.07 30.41
N ARG A 269 4.00 -21.02 30.48
CA ARG A 269 5.46 -21.17 30.42
C ARG A 269 6.18 -20.12 31.25
N LEU A 270 7.29 -20.53 31.85
CA LEU A 270 8.29 -19.67 32.47
C LEU A 270 9.49 -19.55 31.53
N LEU A 271 10.09 -18.37 31.44
CA LEU A 271 11.21 -18.10 30.53
C LEU A 271 12.42 -17.60 31.29
N SER A 272 13.60 -17.99 30.83
CA SER A 272 14.87 -17.38 31.23
C SER A 272 15.29 -16.35 30.19
N ASN A 273 15.75 -15.18 30.67
CA ASN A 273 16.41 -14.15 29.86
C ASN A 273 17.92 -14.05 30.19
N ALA A 274 18.51 -15.06 30.84
CA ALA A 274 19.91 -15.01 31.26
C ALA A 274 20.87 -14.78 30.06
N LYS A 275 20.61 -15.44 28.93
CA LYS A 275 21.47 -15.37 27.75
C LYS A 275 21.59 -13.97 27.16
N LEU A 276 20.50 -13.20 27.07
CA LEU A 276 20.58 -11.81 26.55
C LEU A 276 21.39 -10.90 27.49
N LYS A 277 21.33 -11.14 28.81
CA LYS A 277 22.09 -10.38 29.79
C LYS A 277 23.58 -10.72 29.71
N THR A 278 23.92 -12.00 29.61
CA THR A 278 25.32 -12.46 29.56
C THR A 278 25.98 -12.18 28.22
N ASP A 279 25.36 -12.56 27.10
CA ASP A 279 25.99 -12.48 25.78
C ASP A 279 25.99 -11.06 25.23
N LEU A 280 24.86 -10.35 25.34
CA LEU A 280 24.71 -9.01 24.77
C LEU A 280 25.08 -7.91 25.78
N GLY A 281 25.09 -8.21 27.09
CA GLY A 281 25.31 -7.21 28.14
C GLY A 281 24.11 -6.30 28.35
N VAL A 282 22.90 -6.77 28.05
CA VAL A 282 21.68 -5.96 28.16
C VAL A 282 21.31 -5.79 29.63
N SER A 283 21.15 -4.53 30.05
CA SER A 283 20.42 -4.15 31.25
C SER A 283 19.00 -3.72 30.84
N LEU A 284 17.98 -4.37 31.40
CA LEU A 284 16.59 -4.00 31.11
C LEU A 284 16.28 -2.61 31.68
N LEU A 285 15.65 -1.78 30.85
CA LEU A 285 15.08 -0.49 31.24
C LEU A 285 13.89 -0.69 32.16
N TYR A 286 13.10 -1.74 31.89
CA TYR A 286 11.93 -2.13 32.69
C TYR A 286 12.04 -3.61 33.08
N PRO A 287 12.77 -3.91 34.18
CA PRO A 287 12.95 -5.28 34.64
C PRO A 287 11.64 -5.99 34.97
N THR A 288 10.58 -5.26 35.32
CA THR A 288 9.25 -5.82 35.51
C THR A 288 8.17 -4.99 34.81
N TYR A 289 6.98 -5.59 34.68
CA TYR A 289 5.80 -4.87 34.19
C TYR A 289 5.46 -3.61 35.00
N ARG A 290 5.87 -3.52 36.27
CA ARG A 290 5.50 -2.40 37.15
C ARG A 290 6.12 -1.09 36.69
N GLU A 291 7.44 -1.07 36.54
CA GLU A 291 8.17 0.11 36.07
C GLU A 291 7.75 0.47 34.63
N GLY A 292 7.55 -0.54 33.78
CA GLY A 292 7.15 -0.29 32.40
C GLY A 292 5.71 0.21 32.26
N PHE A 293 4.77 -0.18 33.13
CA PHE A 293 3.42 0.40 33.10
C PHE A 293 3.41 1.86 33.56
N VAL A 294 4.21 2.19 34.57
CA VAL A 294 4.39 3.59 35.00
C VAL A 294 4.96 4.42 33.84
N ALA A 295 6.01 3.95 33.19
CA ALA A 295 6.61 4.64 32.05
C ALA A 295 5.65 4.75 30.86
N GLN A 296 4.87 3.70 30.56
CA GLN A 296 3.84 3.74 29.54
C GLN A 296 2.79 4.81 29.84
N VAL A 297 2.27 4.88 31.07
CA VAL A 297 1.26 5.88 31.46
C VAL A 297 1.83 7.29 31.32
N GLU A 298 3.08 7.50 31.72
CA GLU A 298 3.73 8.82 31.64
C GLU A 298 4.00 9.22 30.18
N GLU A 299 4.52 8.32 29.35
CA GLU A 299 4.69 8.59 27.92
C GLU A 299 3.36 8.90 27.24
N GLU A 300 2.29 8.15 27.55
CA GLU A 300 0.94 8.38 27.02
C GLU A 300 0.25 9.65 27.58
N ARG A 301 0.74 10.22 28.68
CA ARG A 301 0.27 11.52 29.19
C ARG A 301 0.87 12.68 28.40
N VAL A 302 2.17 12.61 28.12
CA VAL A 302 2.92 13.67 27.43
C VAL A 302 2.84 13.53 25.91
N THR A 303 2.57 12.32 25.42
CA THR A 303 2.29 12.01 24.02
C THR A 303 0.79 11.74 23.91
N PRO A 304 -0.05 12.73 23.55
CA PRO A 304 -1.47 12.50 23.40
C PRO A 304 -1.70 11.29 22.49
N ALA A 305 -2.54 10.35 22.92
CA ALA A 305 -2.87 9.10 22.20
C ALA A 305 -3.42 9.32 20.77
N THR A 306 -3.62 10.58 20.39
CA THR A 306 -4.09 11.03 19.09
C THR A 306 -3.46 12.40 18.84
N ARG A 307 -2.28 12.45 18.21
CA ARG A 307 -2.13 13.51 17.19
C ARG A 307 -3.25 13.17 16.21
N ALA A 308 -4.30 14.00 16.15
CA ALA A 308 -5.45 13.74 15.28
C ALA A 308 -4.87 13.33 13.92
N ALA A 309 -5.27 12.15 13.41
CA ALA A 309 -4.76 11.66 12.15
C ALA A 309 -4.94 12.79 11.14
N LYS A 310 -3.84 13.20 10.49
CA LYS A 310 -3.87 14.30 9.54
C LYS A 310 -4.95 13.98 8.52
N THR A 311 -5.90 14.90 8.33
CA THR A 311 -6.92 14.72 7.31
C THR A 311 -6.25 14.86 5.95
N HIS A 312 -6.19 13.76 5.23
CA HIS A 312 -5.66 13.73 3.88
C HIS A 312 -6.79 13.98 2.89
N VAL A 313 -6.69 15.05 2.10
CA VAL A 313 -7.64 15.40 1.04
C VAL A 313 -6.99 15.24 -0.32
N CYS A 314 -7.74 14.66 -1.26
CA CYS A 314 -7.29 14.45 -2.63
C CYS A 314 -8.40 14.81 -3.62
N PHE A 315 -8.18 15.82 -4.46
CA PHE A 315 -9.05 16.13 -5.59
C PHE A 315 -8.68 15.24 -6.78
N VAL A 316 -9.61 14.42 -7.26
CA VAL A 316 -9.41 13.63 -8.48
C VAL A 316 -10.05 14.41 -9.62
N VAL A 317 -9.23 14.85 -10.58
CA VAL A 317 -9.63 15.86 -11.56
C VAL A 317 -9.58 15.37 -12.99
N ASN A 318 -10.58 15.75 -13.78
CA ASN A 318 -10.60 15.58 -15.23
C ASN A 318 -10.98 16.90 -15.93
N LYS A 319 -11.07 16.89 -17.26
CA LYS A 319 -11.45 18.09 -18.04
C LYS A 319 -12.88 18.55 -17.75
N GLY A 320 -13.77 17.63 -17.38
CA GLY A 320 -15.22 17.79 -17.38
C GLY A 320 -15.89 17.26 -18.64
N SER A 321 -17.20 17.04 -18.56
CA SER A 321 -18.08 16.66 -19.66
C SER A 321 -19.47 17.26 -19.43
N LEU A 322 -20.19 17.57 -20.51
CA LEU A 322 -21.62 17.87 -20.44
C LEU A 322 -22.49 16.60 -20.40
N GLN A 323 -21.88 15.42 -20.41
CA GLN A 323 -22.54 14.12 -20.36
C GLN A 323 -22.41 13.51 -18.96
N PRO A 324 -23.49 12.94 -18.38
CA PRO A 324 -23.48 12.37 -17.01
C PRO A 324 -22.41 11.31 -16.76
N GLU A 325 -22.07 10.49 -17.75
CA GLU A 325 -21.18 9.33 -17.60
C GLU A 325 -19.76 9.77 -17.20
N GLY A 326 -19.32 10.94 -17.65
CA GLY A 326 -18.02 11.49 -17.28
C GLY A 326 -17.90 11.81 -15.79
N VAL A 327 -19.00 12.32 -15.19
CA VAL A 327 -19.07 12.63 -13.75
C VAL A 327 -19.21 11.35 -12.94
N LEU A 328 -20.08 10.43 -13.37
CA LEU A 328 -20.30 9.15 -12.68
C LEU A 328 -19.01 8.32 -12.63
N ALA A 329 -18.28 8.21 -13.73
CA ALA A 329 -17.01 7.48 -13.74
C ALA A 329 -15.95 8.11 -12.82
N LEU A 330 -15.88 9.44 -12.74
CA LEU A 330 -14.96 10.13 -11.83
C LEU A 330 -15.31 9.84 -10.36
N ARG A 331 -16.61 9.76 -10.03
CA ARG A 331 -17.09 9.34 -8.71
C ARG A 331 -16.75 7.88 -8.41
N ASP A 332 -16.93 6.99 -9.36
CA ASP A 332 -16.56 5.57 -9.22
C ASP A 332 -15.06 5.42 -8.96
N MET A 333 -14.20 6.20 -9.63
CA MET A 333 -12.77 6.23 -9.35
C MET A 333 -12.48 6.68 -7.90
N CYS A 334 -13.12 7.75 -7.43
CA CYS A 334 -12.99 8.21 -6.04
C CYS A 334 -13.49 7.17 -5.03
N LEU A 335 -14.57 6.45 -5.33
CA LEU A 335 -15.09 5.38 -4.48
C LEU A 335 -14.11 4.21 -4.40
N ASN A 336 -13.61 3.74 -5.55
CA ASN A 336 -12.60 2.68 -5.61
C ASN A 336 -11.33 3.06 -4.85
N LEU A 337 -10.86 4.30 -4.98
CA LEU A 337 -9.73 4.82 -4.19
C LEU A 337 -10.07 4.84 -2.70
N SER A 338 -11.25 5.32 -2.32
CA SER A 338 -11.67 5.36 -0.91
C SER A 338 -11.69 3.96 -0.27
N VAL A 339 -12.14 2.94 -1.01
CA VAL A 339 -12.09 1.54 -0.57
C VAL A 339 -10.64 1.08 -0.40
N ARG A 340 -9.75 1.36 -1.36
CA ARG A 340 -8.34 0.95 -1.29
C ARG A 340 -7.55 1.65 -0.19
N PHE A 341 -7.93 2.88 0.14
CA PHE A 341 -7.37 3.63 1.26
C PHE A 341 -8.10 3.38 2.59
N ASN A 342 -9.12 2.50 2.62
CA ASN A 342 -9.94 2.24 3.80
C ASN A 342 -10.46 3.53 4.47
N GLY A 343 -10.84 4.52 3.64
CA GLY A 343 -11.36 5.81 4.08
C GLY A 343 -10.34 6.77 4.71
N CYS A 344 -9.04 6.46 4.76
CA CYS A 344 -8.05 7.35 5.38
C CYS A 344 -7.69 8.59 4.54
N VAL A 345 -8.19 8.68 3.29
CA VAL A 345 -8.06 9.83 2.41
C VAL A 345 -9.46 10.18 1.88
N ARG A 346 -9.82 11.47 1.93
CA ARG A 346 -11.04 12.00 1.34
C ARG A 346 -10.80 12.30 -0.13
N PHE A 347 -11.26 11.42 -1.02
CA PHE A 347 -11.21 11.62 -2.46
C PHE A 347 -12.42 12.42 -2.95
N ILE A 348 -12.18 13.56 -3.60
CA ILE A 348 -13.21 14.49 -4.05
C ILE A 348 -13.16 14.58 -5.58
N PRO A 349 -14.21 14.14 -6.30
CA PRO A 349 -14.26 14.26 -7.75
C PRO A 349 -14.55 15.72 -8.12
N ALA A 350 -13.72 16.31 -8.98
CA ALA A 350 -13.93 17.67 -9.47
C ALA A 350 -13.55 17.79 -10.95
N SER A 351 -14.24 18.66 -11.68
CA SER A 351 -13.92 18.92 -13.09
C SER A 351 -13.23 20.27 -13.26
N CYS A 352 -12.37 20.38 -14.27
CA CYS A 352 -11.74 21.65 -14.59
C CYS A 352 -12.74 22.66 -15.17
N ILE A 353 -13.54 22.29 -16.19
CA ILE A 353 -14.29 23.28 -16.99
C ILE A 353 -15.78 22.97 -17.11
N LEU A 354 -16.13 21.74 -17.49
CA LEU A 354 -17.48 21.40 -17.98
C LEU A 354 -18.19 20.45 -17.01
N ALA A 355 -18.82 20.93 -15.94
CA ALA A 355 -19.53 20.02 -15.02
C ALA A 355 -20.84 20.57 -14.42
N ASN A 356 -20.91 21.87 -14.15
CA ASN A 356 -22.05 22.51 -13.52
C ASN A 356 -23.34 22.57 -14.37
N GLY A 357 -23.27 22.22 -15.65
CA GLY A 357 -24.42 22.23 -16.57
C GLY A 357 -25.23 20.92 -16.62
N ILE A 358 -24.79 19.84 -15.97
CA ILE A 358 -25.50 18.54 -16.01
C ILE A 358 -26.66 18.55 -15.00
N PRO A 359 -27.90 18.16 -15.39
CA PRO A 359 -29.01 18.02 -14.45
C PRO A 359 -28.67 17.06 -13.30
N VAL A 360 -28.86 17.48 -12.04
CA VAL A 360 -28.49 16.68 -10.86
C VAL A 360 -29.18 15.31 -10.81
N ALA A 361 -30.43 15.22 -11.30
CA ALA A 361 -31.17 13.97 -11.38
C ALA A 361 -30.49 12.92 -12.30
N ALA A 362 -29.69 13.36 -13.28
CA ALA A 362 -28.92 12.47 -14.16
C ALA A 362 -27.60 11.99 -13.52
N ILE A 363 -27.21 12.55 -12.37
CA ILE A 363 -25.97 12.26 -11.66
C ILE A 363 -26.25 11.99 -10.18
N ASN A 364 -27.24 11.13 -9.89
CA ASN A 364 -27.59 10.65 -8.56
C ASN A 364 -27.84 11.78 -7.53
N ASP A 365 -28.53 12.84 -7.97
CA ASP A 365 -28.96 13.99 -7.16
C ASP A 365 -27.83 14.71 -6.40
N THR A 366 -26.59 14.50 -6.83
CA THR A 366 -25.41 15.16 -6.27
C THR A 366 -24.82 16.07 -7.33
N PRO A 367 -24.58 17.38 -7.06
CA PRO A 367 -23.94 18.28 -8.03
C PRO A 367 -22.53 17.82 -8.42
N ALA A 368 -22.11 18.15 -9.64
CA ALA A 368 -20.74 17.94 -10.11
C ALA A 368 -19.96 19.26 -9.95
N PRO A 369 -19.07 19.38 -8.94
CA PRO A 369 -18.39 20.63 -8.68
C PRO A 369 -17.27 20.89 -9.70
N LEU A 370 -17.03 22.17 -9.99
CA LEU A 370 -15.75 22.59 -10.56
C LEU A 370 -14.67 22.50 -9.49
N LEU A 371 -13.39 22.43 -9.91
CA LEU A 371 -12.26 22.36 -8.98
C LEU A 371 -12.25 23.53 -7.98
N GLU A 372 -12.58 24.73 -8.44
CA GLU A 372 -12.67 25.93 -7.58
C GLU A 372 -13.70 25.73 -6.46
N ASP A 373 -14.93 25.36 -6.80
CA ASP A 373 -16.02 25.12 -5.84
C ASP A 373 -15.71 23.97 -4.88
N ALA A 374 -15.05 22.93 -5.37
CA ALA A 374 -14.66 21.79 -4.56
C ALA A 374 -13.59 22.16 -3.52
N VAL A 375 -12.64 23.01 -3.87
CA VAL A 375 -11.61 23.51 -2.94
C VAL A 375 -12.25 24.42 -1.90
N ASP A 376 -13.12 25.35 -2.31
CA ASP A 376 -13.88 26.19 -1.39
C ASP A 376 -14.66 25.36 -0.36
N ALA A 377 -15.37 24.34 -0.81
CA ALA A 377 -16.13 23.46 0.07
C ALA A 377 -15.25 22.71 1.11
N VAL A 378 -13.97 22.47 0.82
CA VAL A 378 -13.03 21.87 1.79
C VAL A 378 -12.51 22.91 2.77
N LEU A 379 -12.24 24.13 2.31
CA LEU A 379 -11.79 25.24 3.15
C LEU A 379 -12.90 25.69 4.11
N ASP A 380 -14.16 25.62 3.68
CA ASP A 380 -15.33 26.02 4.46
C ASP A 380 -15.85 24.91 5.39
N ASP A 381 -15.37 23.66 5.28
CA ASP A 381 -15.82 22.53 6.10
C ASP A 381 -15.18 22.57 7.50
N PRO A 382 -15.90 22.96 8.57
CA PRO A 382 -15.32 23.13 9.90
C PRO A 382 -14.91 21.81 10.56
N ALA A 383 -15.38 20.66 10.06
CA ALA A 383 -15.03 19.35 10.60
C ALA A 383 -13.72 18.81 10.00
N HIS A 384 -13.31 19.30 8.82
CA HIS A 384 -12.19 18.74 8.06
C HIS A 384 -11.33 19.80 7.37
N THR A 385 -11.35 21.05 7.86
CA THR A 385 -10.62 22.16 7.25
C THR A 385 -9.14 21.81 7.11
N THR A 386 -8.63 21.82 5.88
CA THR A 386 -7.21 21.68 5.58
C THR A 386 -6.83 22.57 4.42
N THR A 387 -5.69 23.24 4.52
CA THR A 387 -5.08 23.94 3.39
C THR A 387 -4.05 23.07 2.66
N GLU A 388 -3.93 21.80 3.06
CA GLU A 388 -2.99 20.83 2.49
C GLU A 388 -3.72 19.68 1.79
N PHE A 389 -3.46 19.50 0.50
CA PHE A 389 -4.16 18.50 -0.33
C PHE A 389 -3.38 18.09 -1.59
N VAL A 390 -3.77 16.96 -2.18
CA VAL A 390 -3.25 16.49 -3.47
C VAL A 390 -4.28 16.74 -4.57
N VAL A 391 -3.81 17.08 -5.78
CA VAL A 391 -4.63 17.08 -7.00
C VAL A 391 -4.14 15.95 -7.90
N LEU A 392 -4.97 14.92 -8.12
CA LEU A 392 -4.69 13.79 -8.98
C LEU A 392 -5.37 13.94 -10.34
N PRO A 393 -4.59 14.19 -11.40
CA PRO A 393 -5.15 14.32 -12.73
C PRO A 393 -5.41 12.98 -13.42
N VAL A 394 -6.63 12.86 -13.96
CA VAL A 394 -7.06 11.76 -14.82
C VAL A 394 -6.94 12.21 -16.29
N PHE A 395 -5.73 12.57 -16.70
CA PHE A 395 -5.40 13.01 -18.07
C PHE A 395 -4.44 12.04 -18.75
N ILE A 396 -4.56 11.92 -20.07
CA ILE A 396 -3.59 11.22 -20.92
C ILE A 396 -2.65 12.29 -21.48
N GLY A 397 -1.37 12.25 -21.12
CA GLY A 397 -0.39 13.29 -21.47
C GLY A 397 -0.44 14.53 -20.59
N ASN A 398 0.63 15.34 -20.63
CA ASN A 398 0.61 16.67 -20.01
C ASN A 398 -0.16 17.65 -20.90
N SER A 399 -1.41 17.88 -20.56
CA SER A 399 -2.24 18.90 -21.19
C SER A 399 -2.09 20.27 -20.52
N ASP A 400 -2.53 21.33 -21.20
CA ASP A 400 -2.60 22.71 -20.67
C ASP A 400 -3.41 22.80 -19.36
N ALA A 401 -4.29 21.83 -19.11
CA ALA A 401 -5.01 21.74 -17.84
C ALA A 401 -4.07 21.59 -16.63
N LEU A 402 -2.94 20.90 -16.81
CA LEU A 402 -1.95 20.62 -15.79
C LEU A 402 -0.95 21.76 -15.61
N THR A 403 -0.47 22.31 -16.73
CA THR A 403 0.58 23.31 -16.74
C THR A 403 0.05 24.69 -16.36
N ASP A 404 -1.18 25.02 -16.74
CA ASP A 404 -1.72 26.37 -16.63
C ASP A 404 -3.03 26.43 -15.84
N PHE A 405 -4.02 25.61 -16.21
CA PHE A 405 -5.37 25.76 -15.64
C PHE A 405 -5.43 25.49 -14.14
N ILE A 406 -5.00 24.31 -13.68
CA ILE A 406 -5.06 23.91 -12.27
C ILE A 406 -4.27 24.90 -11.39
N PRO A 407 -2.99 25.24 -11.70
CA PRO A 407 -2.26 26.25 -10.92
C PRO A 407 -2.97 27.60 -10.86
N ASN A 408 -3.54 28.07 -11.98
CA ASN A 408 -4.26 29.34 -12.03
C ASN A 408 -5.53 29.33 -11.16
N VAL A 409 -6.31 28.24 -11.19
CA VAL A 409 -7.49 28.08 -10.32
C VAL A 409 -7.08 28.14 -8.85
N LEU A 410 -6.08 27.37 -8.45
CA LEU A 410 -5.62 27.33 -7.05
C LEU A 410 -5.04 28.68 -6.60
N SER A 411 -4.33 29.39 -7.49
CA SER A 411 -3.86 30.75 -7.22
C SER A 411 -5.00 31.75 -7.02
N LYS A 412 -6.10 31.62 -7.77
CA LYS A 412 -7.29 32.47 -7.60
C LYS A 412 -7.99 32.21 -6.27
N VAL A 413 -8.17 30.93 -5.90
CA VAL A 413 -8.74 30.55 -4.60
C VAL A 413 -7.88 31.12 -3.47
N GLN A 414 -6.55 30.96 -3.53
CA GLN A 414 -5.63 31.51 -2.54
C GLN A 414 -5.72 33.05 -2.44
N ALA A 415 -5.76 33.75 -3.58
CA ALA A 415 -5.86 35.21 -3.60
C ALA A 415 -7.19 35.72 -3.02
N ARG A 416 -8.30 35.02 -3.28
CA ARG A 416 -9.64 35.40 -2.81
C ARG A 416 -9.86 35.07 -1.33
N THR A 417 -9.43 33.90 -0.88
CA THR A 417 -9.69 33.39 0.48
C THR A 417 -8.67 33.85 1.51
N GLY A 418 -7.47 34.23 1.07
CA GLY A 418 -6.35 34.58 1.96
C GLY A 418 -5.67 33.37 2.62
N HIS A 419 -6.13 32.13 2.34
CA HIS A 419 -5.48 30.92 2.83
C HIS A 419 -4.17 30.64 2.09
N SER A 420 -3.12 30.24 2.81
CA SER A 420 -1.92 29.69 2.20
C SER A 420 -2.13 28.21 1.88
N LEU A 421 -2.32 27.89 0.61
CA LEU A 421 -2.56 26.53 0.14
C LEU A 421 -1.22 25.81 -0.09
N ARG A 422 -1.11 24.60 0.48
CA ARG A 422 0.02 23.69 0.26
C ARG A 422 -0.48 22.50 -0.54
N TYR A 423 -0.14 22.40 -1.81
CA TYR A 423 -0.63 21.32 -2.65
C TYR A 423 0.46 20.68 -3.50
N ALA A 424 0.21 19.43 -3.89
CA ALA A 424 1.00 18.72 -4.89
C ALA A 424 0.08 18.27 -6.02
N VAL A 425 0.52 18.44 -7.27
CA VAL A 425 -0.17 17.93 -8.45
C VAL A 425 0.49 16.62 -8.86
N GLY A 426 -0.27 15.52 -8.85
CA GLY A 426 0.22 14.22 -9.29
C GLY A 426 0.52 14.19 -10.78
N ARG A 427 1.34 13.23 -11.22
CA ARG A 427 1.60 13.00 -12.64
C ARG A 427 0.32 12.55 -13.36
N CYS A 428 0.20 12.88 -14.63
CA CYS A 428 -0.84 12.35 -15.50
C CYS A 428 -0.77 10.82 -15.65
N LEU A 429 -1.80 10.22 -16.24
CA LEU A 429 -1.89 8.77 -16.43
C LEU A 429 -0.81 8.25 -17.37
N VAL A 430 -0.42 9.05 -18.36
CA VAL A 430 0.64 8.73 -19.32
C VAL A 430 1.58 9.92 -19.44
N ASP A 431 2.73 9.81 -18.78
CA ASP A 431 3.79 10.80 -18.77
C ASP A 431 4.93 10.29 -19.66
N ILE A 432 5.14 10.95 -20.81
CA ILE A 432 6.13 10.54 -21.80
C ILE A 432 7.58 10.62 -21.27
N SER A 433 7.83 11.38 -20.20
CA SER A 433 9.13 11.42 -19.53
C SER A 433 9.41 10.17 -18.68
N LYS A 434 8.39 9.34 -18.44
CA LYS A 434 8.45 8.09 -17.66
C LYS A 434 7.98 6.89 -18.51
N PRO A 435 8.67 6.55 -19.61
CA PRO A 435 8.21 5.52 -20.56
C PRO A 435 8.18 4.09 -20.00
N SER A 436 8.75 3.86 -18.81
CA SER A 436 8.64 2.59 -18.08
C SER A 436 7.28 2.40 -17.42
N ASP A 437 6.53 3.47 -17.21
CA ASP A 437 5.15 3.41 -16.77
C ASP A 437 4.23 3.08 -17.95
N ASN A 438 3.70 1.86 -17.94
CA ASN A 438 2.91 1.29 -19.02
C ASN A 438 1.54 0.79 -18.55
N GLY A 439 1.02 1.33 -17.44
CA GLY A 439 -0.24 0.87 -16.84
C GLY A 439 -1.43 0.96 -17.80
N ILE A 440 -1.56 2.06 -18.57
CA ILE A 440 -2.61 2.20 -19.60
C ILE A 440 -2.46 1.15 -20.71
N ALA A 441 -1.24 0.89 -21.17
CA ALA A 441 -0.99 -0.13 -22.19
C ALA A 441 -1.32 -1.54 -21.67
N LYS A 442 -1.10 -1.83 -20.38
CA LYS A 442 -1.52 -3.10 -19.75
C LYS A 442 -3.04 -3.27 -19.74
N ILE A 443 -3.78 -2.21 -19.40
CA ILE A 443 -5.25 -2.22 -19.45
C ILE A 443 -5.73 -2.57 -20.87
N LEU A 444 -5.18 -1.89 -21.88
CA LEU A 444 -5.53 -2.16 -23.28
C LEU A 444 -5.12 -3.57 -23.71
N ALA A 445 -3.94 -4.05 -23.29
CA ALA A 445 -3.48 -5.40 -23.62
C ALA A 445 -4.43 -6.47 -23.05
N GLU A 446 -4.83 -6.37 -21.78
CA GLU A 446 -5.78 -7.31 -21.16
C GLU A 446 -7.12 -7.33 -21.91
N LYS A 447 -7.65 -6.15 -22.25
CA LYS A 447 -8.90 -6.02 -23.02
C LYS A 447 -8.79 -6.58 -24.42
N VAL A 448 -7.72 -6.27 -25.14
CA VAL A 448 -7.46 -6.78 -26.50
C VAL A 448 -7.30 -8.30 -26.47
N MET A 449 -6.55 -8.85 -25.52
CA MET A 449 -6.36 -10.30 -25.40
C MET A 449 -7.68 -11.02 -25.09
N ARG A 450 -8.56 -10.43 -24.26
CA ARG A 450 -9.91 -10.98 -24.02
C ARG A 450 -10.73 -11.03 -25.31
N VAL A 451 -10.68 -9.98 -26.13
CA VAL A 451 -11.33 -9.98 -27.45
C VAL A 451 -10.72 -11.05 -28.36
N CYS A 452 -9.40 -11.15 -28.42
CA CYS A 452 -8.73 -12.19 -29.23
C CYS A 452 -9.14 -13.60 -28.80
N GLN A 453 -9.32 -13.87 -27.51
CA GLN A 453 -9.80 -15.14 -26.99
C GLN A 453 -11.25 -15.44 -27.44
N LEU A 454 -12.13 -14.45 -27.46
CA LEU A 454 -13.49 -14.59 -27.97
C LEU A 454 -13.54 -14.84 -29.49
N HIS A 455 -12.50 -14.42 -30.19
CA HIS A 455 -12.35 -14.56 -31.64
C HIS A 455 -11.19 -15.51 -32.01
N ALA A 456 -11.00 -16.60 -31.24
CA ALA A 456 -9.87 -17.54 -31.39
C ALA A 456 -9.78 -18.23 -32.76
N THR A 457 -10.78 -18.10 -33.62
CA THR A 457 -10.76 -18.58 -35.02
C THR A 457 -9.80 -17.79 -35.90
N TYR A 458 -9.41 -16.58 -35.51
CA TYR A 458 -8.46 -15.76 -36.27
C TYR A 458 -7.02 -16.05 -35.81
N ALA A 459 -6.16 -16.44 -36.75
CA ALA A 459 -4.74 -16.58 -36.48
C ALA A 459 -4.13 -15.21 -36.10
N PRO A 460 -3.13 -15.14 -35.20
CA PRO A 460 -2.49 -13.89 -34.78
C PRO A 460 -2.02 -12.98 -35.93
N SER A 461 -1.54 -13.57 -37.03
CA SER A 461 -1.13 -12.84 -38.24
C SER A 461 -2.28 -12.11 -38.96
N ASN A 462 -3.53 -12.43 -38.61
CA ASN A 462 -4.75 -11.84 -39.17
C ASN A 462 -5.49 -10.98 -38.15
N VAL A 463 -4.89 -10.71 -36.99
CA VAL A 463 -5.44 -9.81 -35.96
C VAL A 463 -4.68 -8.50 -35.98
N ARG A 464 -5.36 -7.38 -36.16
CA ARG A 464 -4.78 -6.03 -36.06
C ARG A 464 -5.46 -5.24 -34.96
N VAL A 465 -4.72 -4.34 -34.33
CA VAL A 465 -5.24 -3.47 -33.27
C VAL A 465 -5.14 -2.01 -33.71
N ILE A 466 -6.22 -1.25 -33.54
CA ILE A 466 -6.21 0.20 -33.72
C ILE A 466 -6.47 0.83 -32.35
N VAL A 467 -5.50 1.56 -31.82
CA VAL A 467 -5.68 2.39 -30.62
C VAL A 467 -6.40 3.66 -31.02
N VAL A 468 -7.63 3.81 -30.54
CA VAL A 468 -8.52 4.91 -30.93
C VAL A 468 -8.61 5.94 -29.81
N ASP A 469 -8.16 7.15 -30.06
CA ASP A 469 -8.33 8.30 -29.17
C ASP A 469 -9.34 9.30 -29.75
N ARG A 470 -9.71 10.33 -28.99
CA ARG A 470 -10.67 11.32 -29.50
C ARG A 470 -10.03 12.22 -30.55
N GLY A 471 -8.72 12.45 -30.47
CA GLY A 471 -8.06 13.58 -31.11
C GLY A 471 -7.83 14.70 -30.11
N THR A 472 -6.79 15.50 -30.36
CA THR A 472 -6.32 16.52 -29.42
C THR A 472 -5.73 17.72 -30.15
N THR A 473 -5.88 18.89 -29.56
CA THR A 473 -5.17 20.11 -29.98
C THR A 473 -3.77 20.21 -29.37
N ASN A 474 -3.47 19.40 -28.36
CA ASN A 474 -2.18 19.39 -27.68
C ASN A 474 -1.30 18.23 -28.19
N HIS A 475 -0.13 18.58 -28.74
CA HIS A 475 0.79 17.63 -29.37
C HIS A 475 1.38 16.61 -28.37
N GLU A 476 1.60 16.96 -27.10
CA GLU A 476 2.12 16.03 -26.10
C GLU A 476 1.11 14.92 -25.75
N VAL A 477 -0.19 15.26 -25.74
CA VAL A 477 -1.27 14.28 -25.61
C VAL A 477 -1.25 13.30 -26.78
N HIS A 478 -0.99 13.77 -28.01
CA HIS A 478 -0.81 12.91 -29.18
C HIS A 478 0.42 12.00 -29.04
N LEU A 479 1.56 12.52 -28.58
CA LEU A 479 2.76 11.71 -28.32
C LEU A 479 2.50 10.62 -27.27
N SER A 480 1.65 10.89 -26.27
CA SER A 480 1.22 9.92 -25.28
C SER A 480 0.46 8.74 -25.90
N ARG A 481 -0.43 8.99 -26.89
CA ARG A 481 -1.07 7.93 -27.69
C ARG A 481 -0.04 7.06 -28.41
N ASN A 482 0.95 7.67 -29.04
CA ASN A 482 1.99 6.94 -29.78
C ASN A 482 2.88 6.11 -28.86
N LEU A 483 3.17 6.60 -27.65
CA LEU A 483 3.86 5.85 -26.61
C LEU A 483 3.04 4.63 -26.19
N ILE A 484 1.74 4.79 -25.91
CA ILE A 484 0.83 3.69 -25.57
C ILE A 484 0.81 2.64 -26.67
N ARG A 485 0.70 3.05 -27.95
CA ARG A 485 0.77 2.14 -29.10
C ARG A 485 2.06 1.32 -29.09
N SER A 486 3.21 1.95 -28.86
CA SER A 486 4.50 1.25 -28.78
C SER A 486 4.57 0.27 -27.61
N GLN A 487 4.06 0.67 -26.44
CA GLN A 487 4.02 -0.18 -25.25
C GLN A 487 3.07 -1.36 -25.44
N LEU A 488 1.89 -1.12 -26.03
CA LEU A 488 0.87 -2.13 -26.31
C LEU A 488 1.39 -3.16 -27.32
N ALA A 489 2.03 -2.71 -28.41
CA ALA A 489 2.66 -3.61 -29.38
C ALA A 489 3.68 -4.56 -28.71
N LYS A 490 4.49 -4.02 -27.79
CA LYS A 490 5.46 -4.82 -27.03
C LYS A 490 4.78 -5.83 -26.09
N LEU A 491 3.68 -5.44 -25.45
CA LEU A 491 2.93 -6.32 -24.53
C LEU A 491 2.17 -7.43 -25.27
N LEU A 492 1.61 -7.14 -26.44
CA LEU A 492 0.88 -8.13 -27.24
C LEU A 492 1.84 -9.08 -27.99
N GLY A 493 3.04 -8.60 -28.34
CA GLY A 493 4.06 -9.40 -29.01
C GLY A 493 3.52 -10.02 -30.30
N THR A 494 3.74 -11.32 -30.47
CA THR A 494 3.27 -12.08 -31.65
C THR A 494 1.80 -12.48 -31.59
N SER A 495 1.03 -12.02 -30.61
CA SER A 495 -0.40 -12.33 -30.48
C SER A 495 -1.26 -11.56 -31.48
N VAL A 496 -0.71 -10.50 -32.08
CA VAL A 496 -1.34 -9.69 -33.12
C VAL A 496 -0.32 -9.37 -34.22
N ALA A 497 -0.80 -9.09 -35.42
CA ALA A 497 0.03 -8.75 -36.57
C ALA A 497 0.61 -7.33 -36.46
N ASP A 498 -0.20 -6.38 -36.00
CA ASP A 498 0.19 -4.97 -35.89
C ASP A 498 -0.67 -4.18 -34.89
N VAL A 499 -0.11 -3.08 -34.38
CA VAL A 499 -0.79 -2.10 -33.52
C VAL A 499 -0.56 -0.69 -34.08
N VAL A 500 -1.63 -0.10 -34.60
CA VAL A 500 -1.66 1.25 -35.19
C VAL A 500 -2.56 2.19 -34.38
N THR A 501 -2.65 3.46 -34.79
CA THR A 501 -3.45 4.49 -34.09
C THR A 501 -4.44 5.17 -35.03
N ALA A 502 -5.55 5.66 -34.50
CA ALA A 502 -6.45 6.58 -35.19
C ALA A 502 -7.11 7.55 -34.21
N SER A 503 -7.56 8.71 -34.69
CA SER A 503 -8.39 9.64 -33.91
C SER A 503 -9.83 9.66 -34.39
N MET A 504 -10.77 9.99 -33.51
CA MET A 504 -12.17 10.20 -33.90
C MET A 504 -12.36 11.51 -34.67
N GLU A 505 -11.70 12.59 -34.23
CA GLU A 505 -11.85 13.93 -34.78
C GLU A 505 -10.50 14.66 -34.81
N ARG A 506 -10.42 15.71 -35.64
CA ARG A 506 -9.35 16.71 -35.61
C ARG A 506 -9.92 18.07 -35.95
N VAL A 507 -9.24 19.13 -35.50
CA VAL A 507 -9.49 20.47 -36.02
C VAL A 507 -8.92 20.52 -37.45
N ASP A 508 -9.69 21.07 -38.39
CA ASP A 508 -9.31 21.10 -39.81
C ASP A 508 -8.31 22.23 -40.11
N GLU A 509 -7.12 22.12 -39.53
CA GLU A 509 -5.98 22.99 -39.79
C GLU A 509 -4.69 22.14 -39.84
N PRO A 510 -3.71 22.48 -40.71
CA PRO A 510 -2.49 21.68 -40.87
C PRO A 510 -1.70 21.43 -39.58
N ALA A 511 -1.81 22.34 -38.60
CA ALA A 511 -1.15 22.20 -37.31
C ALA A 511 -1.63 20.98 -36.50
N TYR A 512 -2.81 20.42 -36.82
CA TYR A 512 -3.42 19.28 -36.12
C TYR A 512 -3.44 17.98 -36.94
N ASP A 513 -2.74 17.95 -38.08
CA ASP A 513 -2.63 16.77 -38.95
C ASP A 513 -1.96 15.58 -38.26
N PHE A 514 -1.26 15.81 -37.14
CA PHE A 514 -0.75 14.73 -36.29
C PHE A 514 -1.87 13.80 -35.76
N ASN A 515 -3.14 14.23 -35.75
CA ASN A 515 -4.26 13.36 -35.37
C ASN A 515 -4.61 12.31 -36.45
N GLU A 516 -4.10 12.44 -37.68
CA GLU A 516 -4.37 11.48 -38.74
C GLU A 516 -3.71 10.09 -38.48
N PRO A 517 -4.27 9.00 -39.03
CA PRO A 517 -5.55 8.97 -39.75
C PRO A 517 -6.76 9.10 -38.81
N LEU A 518 -7.81 9.78 -39.26
CA LEU A 518 -9.12 9.65 -38.64
C LEU A 518 -9.64 8.22 -38.76
N LEU A 519 -10.41 7.73 -37.78
CA LEU A 519 -10.91 6.35 -37.74
C LEU A 519 -11.69 6.00 -39.02
N ALA A 520 -12.47 6.95 -39.55
CA ALA A 520 -13.21 6.80 -40.81
C ALA A 520 -12.31 6.47 -42.01
N ASN A 521 -11.05 6.91 -41.98
CA ASN A 521 -10.07 6.68 -43.05
C ASN A 521 -9.01 5.63 -42.69
N ALA A 522 -8.92 5.21 -41.42
CA ALA A 522 -7.85 4.36 -40.92
C ALA A 522 -7.75 3.01 -41.66
N PHE A 523 -8.88 2.36 -41.94
CA PHE A 523 -8.91 1.08 -42.67
C PHE A 523 -8.31 1.20 -44.07
N LYS A 524 -8.61 2.28 -44.78
CA LYS A 524 -8.02 2.59 -46.10
C LYS A 524 -6.53 2.91 -45.98
N THR A 525 -6.16 3.79 -45.04
CA THR A 525 -4.77 4.23 -44.83
C THR A 525 -3.85 3.05 -44.52
N TYR A 526 -4.29 2.14 -43.66
CA TYR A 526 -3.52 0.97 -43.26
C TYR A 526 -3.74 -0.26 -44.16
N GLN A 527 -4.49 -0.10 -45.26
CA GLN A 527 -4.78 -1.18 -46.23
C GLN A 527 -5.38 -2.44 -45.57
N ILE A 528 -6.28 -2.24 -44.61
CA ILE A 528 -6.94 -3.30 -43.86
C ILE A 528 -8.26 -3.67 -44.54
N SER A 529 -8.32 -4.86 -45.14
CA SER A 529 -9.48 -5.32 -45.92
C SER A 529 -10.04 -6.69 -45.50
N SER A 530 -9.37 -7.40 -44.59
CA SER A 530 -9.78 -8.71 -44.06
C SER A 530 -9.13 -9.00 -42.70
N GLY A 531 -9.68 -10.00 -42.00
CA GLY A 531 -9.22 -10.42 -40.68
C GLY A 531 -10.01 -9.80 -39.54
N LEU A 532 -9.48 -9.92 -38.32
CA LEU A 532 -10.04 -9.30 -37.13
C LEU A 532 -9.34 -7.97 -36.86
N VAL A 533 -10.12 -6.91 -36.67
CA VAL A 533 -9.65 -5.62 -36.18
C VAL A 533 -10.21 -5.35 -34.80
N VAL A 534 -9.33 -5.17 -33.82
CA VAL A 534 -9.71 -4.78 -32.46
C VAL A 534 -9.52 -3.28 -32.30
N LEU A 535 -10.61 -2.54 -32.13
CA LEU A 535 -10.58 -1.13 -31.75
C LEU A 535 -10.35 -1.03 -30.23
N ALA A 536 -9.12 -0.73 -29.84
CA ALA A 536 -8.72 -0.50 -28.46
C ALA A 536 -9.04 0.95 -28.08
N LEU A 537 -10.15 1.16 -27.36
CA LEU A 537 -10.62 2.50 -26.99
C LEU A 537 -9.74 3.12 -25.91
N LEU A 538 -9.04 4.19 -26.26
CA LEU A 538 -8.27 5.03 -25.34
C LEU A 538 -9.18 6.08 -24.68
N PHE A 539 -10.34 5.66 -24.17
CA PHE A 539 -11.32 6.52 -23.52
C PHE A 539 -11.48 6.14 -22.06
N LEU A 540 -11.59 7.13 -21.17
CA LEU A 540 -11.95 6.87 -19.77
C LEU A 540 -13.40 6.40 -19.64
N THR A 541 -14.30 6.93 -20.46
CA THR A 541 -15.73 6.61 -20.46
C THR A 541 -16.26 6.50 -21.88
N SER A 542 -17.40 5.81 -22.06
CA SER A 542 -17.99 5.55 -23.37
C SER A 542 -18.36 6.85 -24.10
N GLY A 543 -18.86 7.86 -23.38
CA GLY A 543 -19.17 9.20 -23.92
C GLY A 543 -20.07 9.15 -25.16
N ARG A 544 -20.13 10.26 -25.93
CA ARG A 544 -20.96 10.34 -27.16
C ARG A 544 -20.55 9.38 -28.28
N HIS A 545 -19.28 8.96 -28.31
CA HIS A 545 -18.73 8.21 -29.45
C HIS A 545 -18.93 6.70 -29.32
N ALA A 546 -18.90 6.15 -28.10
CA ALA A 546 -18.92 4.70 -27.86
C ALA A 546 -20.20 4.23 -27.15
N VAL A 547 -21.34 4.89 -27.40
CA VAL A 547 -22.69 4.47 -26.97
C VAL A 547 -23.45 3.86 -28.15
N PRO A 548 -24.51 3.06 -27.91
CA PRO A 548 -25.39 2.59 -28.97
C PRO A 548 -25.93 3.74 -29.82
N GLY A 549 -25.76 3.66 -31.14
CA GLY A 549 -26.06 4.73 -32.10
C GLY A 549 -25.01 5.86 -32.20
N GLY A 550 -23.85 5.72 -31.55
CA GLY A 550 -22.77 6.71 -31.56
C GLY A 550 -21.87 6.65 -32.80
N ASP A 551 -20.97 7.63 -32.92
CA ASP A 551 -20.12 7.82 -34.12
C ASP A 551 -19.27 6.59 -34.48
N ILE A 552 -18.83 5.81 -33.48
CA ILE A 552 -18.06 4.59 -33.76
C ILE A 552 -18.94 3.57 -34.48
N GLU A 553 -20.19 3.36 -34.06
CA GLU A 553 -21.08 2.39 -34.72
C GLU A 553 -21.36 2.79 -36.17
N ALA A 554 -21.54 4.08 -36.45
CA ALA A 554 -21.71 4.59 -37.81
C ALA A 554 -20.47 4.30 -38.68
N VAL A 555 -19.28 4.65 -38.19
CA VAL A 555 -18.02 4.37 -38.90
C VAL A 555 -17.81 2.87 -39.13
N LEU A 556 -18.18 2.03 -38.16
CA LEU A 556 -18.09 0.59 -38.26
C LEU A 556 -19.08 0.01 -39.29
N ALA A 557 -20.30 0.53 -39.35
CA ALA A 557 -21.31 0.11 -40.33
C ALA A 557 -20.86 0.45 -41.77
N ASP A 558 -20.34 1.66 -41.99
CA ASP A 558 -19.81 2.09 -43.28
C ASP A 558 -18.59 1.26 -43.71
N THR A 559 -17.70 0.96 -42.75
CA THR A 559 -16.53 0.13 -42.98
C THR A 559 -16.93 -1.30 -43.34
N LYS A 560 -17.88 -1.90 -42.62
CA LYS A 560 -18.35 -3.27 -42.87
C LYS A 560 -19.06 -3.41 -44.21
N THR A 561 -19.76 -2.34 -44.65
CA THR A 561 -20.34 -2.25 -46.00
C THR A 561 -19.26 -2.25 -47.08
N SER A 562 -18.17 -1.50 -46.87
CA SER A 562 -17.05 -1.39 -47.82
C SER A 562 -16.13 -2.62 -47.81
N HIS A 563 -16.08 -3.36 -46.69
CA HIS A 563 -15.19 -4.48 -46.46
C HIS A 563 -15.91 -5.63 -45.72
N PRO A 564 -16.75 -6.42 -46.42
CA PRO A 564 -17.60 -7.45 -45.79
C PRO A 564 -16.82 -8.60 -45.14
N ASN A 565 -15.55 -8.77 -45.48
CA ASN A 565 -14.65 -9.80 -44.92
C ASN A 565 -13.93 -9.35 -43.64
N LEU A 566 -14.21 -8.14 -43.14
CA LEU A 566 -13.68 -7.65 -41.86
C LEU A 566 -14.61 -8.03 -40.73
N GLU A 567 -14.02 -8.58 -39.67
CA GLU A 567 -14.63 -8.62 -38.36
C GLU A 567 -14.03 -7.50 -37.50
N ILE A 568 -14.88 -6.70 -36.86
CA ILE A 568 -14.43 -5.57 -36.04
C ILE A 568 -15.02 -5.71 -34.66
N ALA A 569 -14.15 -5.71 -33.65
CA ALA A 569 -14.53 -5.79 -32.24
C ALA A 569 -14.02 -4.54 -31.51
N VAL A 570 -14.81 -4.04 -30.55
CA VAL A 570 -14.50 -2.82 -29.81
C VAL A 570 -14.31 -3.16 -28.33
N THR A 571 -13.24 -2.68 -27.72
CA THR A 571 -13.03 -2.87 -26.28
C THR A 571 -13.84 -1.85 -25.47
N ASP A 572 -14.32 -2.21 -24.29
CA ASP A 572 -14.88 -1.23 -23.35
C ASP A 572 -13.84 -0.17 -22.94
N PRO A 573 -14.26 1.05 -22.55
CA PRO A 573 -13.38 2.10 -22.01
C PRO A 573 -12.50 1.66 -20.82
N ILE A 574 -11.43 2.41 -20.55
CA ILE A 574 -10.41 2.07 -19.55
C ILE A 574 -10.74 2.50 -18.11
N GLY A 575 -11.72 3.39 -17.90
CA GLY A 575 -11.90 4.11 -16.62
C GLY A 575 -12.29 3.26 -15.40
N SER A 576 -12.88 2.08 -15.59
CA SER A 576 -13.27 1.18 -14.48
C SER A 576 -12.24 0.10 -14.16
N HIS A 577 -11.07 0.12 -14.82
CA HIS A 577 -10.11 -0.97 -14.69
C HIS A 577 -9.32 -0.91 -13.36
N PRO A 578 -9.15 -2.02 -12.62
CA PRO A 578 -8.41 -2.03 -11.34
C PRO A 578 -6.97 -1.52 -11.42
N VAL A 579 -6.30 -1.73 -12.56
CA VAL A 579 -4.95 -1.18 -12.81
C VAL A 579 -4.95 0.34 -12.74
N LEU A 580 -6.01 1.02 -13.20
CA LEU A 580 -6.10 2.48 -13.11
C LEU A 580 -6.18 2.95 -11.66
N THR A 581 -6.93 2.25 -10.80
CA THR A 581 -6.97 2.55 -9.36
C THR A 581 -5.59 2.40 -8.71
N ASN A 582 -4.84 1.35 -9.07
CA ASN A 582 -3.46 1.18 -8.58
C ASN A 582 -2.55 2.32 -9.05
N MET A 583 -2.64 2.71 -10.32
CA MET A 583 -1.87 3.84 -10.84
C MET A 583 -2.16 5.13 -10.07
N LEU A 584 -3.44 5.46 -9.85
CA LEU A 584 -3.83 6.66 -9.10
C LEU A 584 -3.35 6.62 -7.64
N MET A 585 -3.37 5.43 -7.02
CA MET A 585 -2.80 5.21 -5.68
C MET A 585 -1.29 5.47 -5.67
N ASP A 586 -0.54 5.00 -6.66
CA ASP A 586 0.90 5.27 -6.79
C ASP A 586 1.17 6.76 -6.96
N ARG A 587 0.41 7.45 -7.84
CA ARG A 587 0.52 8.91 -8.02
C ARG A 587 0.27 9.68 -6.74
N TYR A 588 -0.73 9.27 -5.97
CA TYR A 588 -1.02 9.89 -4.68
C TYR A 588 0.19 9.77 -3.73
N PHE A 589 0.74 8.56 -3.59
CA PHE A 589 1.90 8.34 -2.71
C PHE A 589 3.18 9.02 -3.21
N GLU A 590 3.36 9.18 -4.51
CA GLU A 590 4.43 10.02 -5.06
C GLU A 590 4.26 11.48 -4.63
N SER A 591 3.05 12.03 -4.75
CA SER A 591 2.77 13.44 -4.41
C SER A 591 2.94 13.77 -2.93
N VAL A 592 2.53 12.89 -2.01
CA VAL A 592 2.67 13.17 -0.56
C VAL A 592 4.09 12.97 -0.02
N LYS A 593 4.99 12.29 -0.76
CA LYS A 593 6.40 12.13 -0.35
C LYS A 593 7.21 13.43 -0.43
N GLU A 594 6.71 14.39 -1.20
CA GLU A 594 7.33 15.72 -1.39
C GLU A 594 6.98 16.70 -0.25
N TRP A 595 6.09 16.30 0.67
CA TRP A 595 5.68 17.11 1.82
C TRP A 595 6.67 17.12 2.98
#